data_AF-A0A970P2B1-F1
#
_entry.id   AF-A0A970P2B1-F1
#
_cell.length_a   1.000
_cell.length_b   1.000
_cell.length_c   1.000
_cell.angle_alpha   90.00
_cell.angle_beta   90.00
_cell.angle_gamma   90.00
#
_symmetry.space_group_name_H-M   'P 1'
#
loop_
_entity.id
_entity.type
_entity.pdbx_description
1 polymer ?
#
loop_
_entity_poly.entity_id
_entity_poly.type
_entity_poly.pdbx_seq_one_letter_code
_entity_poly.pdbx_strand_id
1 'polypeptide(L)'
;DVRAFIFERNGEWYVVYWHISGNKKLELPLKKSDVKLYETLGREAKITNLRNNISVPVSNRRYLKATKATKEELLNAFRNAKIVN
;
A
#
# COMPACT_ATOMS: atom_id res chain seq x y z
N ASP A 1 6.11 11.37 8.19
CA ASP A 1 6.12 10.01 8.74
C ASP A 1 4.87 9.24 8.32
N VAL A 2 5.01 8.03 7.80
CA VAL A 2 3.90 7.17 7.34
C VAL A 2 3.60 6.15 8.42
N ARG A 3 2.35 6.11 8.89
CA ARG A 3 1.88 5.05 9.78
C ARG A 3 1.26 3.94 8.95
N ALA A 4 1.66 2.70 9.20
CA ALA A 4 1.14 1.52 8.51
C ALA A 4 0.89 0.38 9.51
N PHE A 5 -0.23 -0.31 9.37
CA PHE A 5 -0.63 -1.43 10.21
C PHE A 5 -1.12 -2.57 9.33
N ILE A 6 -0.59 -3.76 9.55
CA ILE A 6 -1.00 -4.97 8.85
C ILE A 6 -2.09 -5.69 9.66
N PHE A 7 -3.11 -6.20 8.99
CA PHE A 7 -4.20 -6.95 9.60
C PHE A 7 -4.77 -7.98 8.62
N GLU A 8 -5.43 -8.99 9.15
CA GLU A 8 -6.14 -10.00 8.37
C GLU A 8 -7.64 -9.70 8.38
N ARG A 9 -8.30 -9.89 7.24
CA ARG A 9 -9.76 -9.82 7.12
C ARG A 9 -10.23 -10.83 6.07
N ASN A 10 -11.14 -11.73 6.45
CA ASN A 10 -11.71 -12.76 5.58
C ASN A 10 -10.64 -13.65 4.90
N GLY A 11 -9.58 -14.02 5.62
CA GLY A 11 -8.49 -14.84 5.07
C GLY A 11 -7.51 -14.09 4.16
N GLU A 12 -7.64 -12.77 4.04
CA GLU A 12 -6.79 -11.94 3.19
C GLU A 12 -6.03 -10.89 4.02
N TRP A 13 -4.79 -10.63 3.61
CA TRP A 13 -3.95 -9.62 4.26
C TRP A 13 -4.20 -8.22 3.72
N TYR A 14 -4.26 -7.26 4.64
CA TYR A 14 -4.42 -5.85 4.35
C TYR A 14 -3.37 -5.03 5.10
N VAL A 15 -2.93 -3.93 4.50
CA VAL A 15 -2.21 -2.87 5.18
C VAL A 15 -3.04 -1.60 5.13
N VAL A 16 -3.41 -1.08 6.30
CA VAL A 16 -3.96 0.27 6.42
C VAL A 16 -2.80 1.23 6.66
N TYR A 17 -2.76 2.34 5.91
CA TYR A 17 -1.69 3.31 6.04
C TYR A 17 -2.15 4.75 5.77
N TRP A 18 -1.43 5.72 6.32
CA TRP A 18 -1.63 7.16 6.08
C TRP A 18 -0.38 7.97 6.44
N HIS A 19 -0.29 9.18 5.88
CA HIS A 19 0.72 10.18 6.25
C HIS A 19 0.07 11.41 6.90
N ILE A 20 0.78 12.04 7.83
CA ILE A 20 0.28 13.23 8.56
C ILE A 20 0.44 14.55 7.79
N SER A 21 1.16 14.59 6.66
CA SER A 21 1.38 15.82 5.90
C SER A 21 1.39 15.66 4.37
N GLY A 22 0.43 16.30 3.70
CA GLY A 22 0.45 16.61 2.27
C GLY A 22 0.10 15.48 1.29
N ASN A 23 0.01 15.88 0.02
CA ASN A 23 -0.16 15.00 -1.14
C ASN A 23 1.19 14.41 -1.56
N LYS A 24 1.65 13.39 -0.83
CA LYS A 24 2.83 12.61 -1.20
C LYS A 24 2.44 11.23 -1.71
N LYS A 25 3.42 10.53 -2.28
CA LYS A 25 3.30 9.14 -2.68
C LYS A 25 4.30 8.27 -1.93
N LEU A 26 3.99 6.98 -1.86
CA LEU A 26 4.84 5.94 -1.30
C LEU A 26 5.20 4.98 -2.42
N GLU A 27 6.49 4.80 -2.65
CA GLU A 27 7.00 3.73 -3.49
C GLU A 27 7.21 2.48 -2.66
N LEU A 28 6.61 1.39 -3.11
CA LEU A 28 6.70 0.08 -2.47
C LEU A 28 7.32 -0.92 -3.46
N PRO A 29 8.29 -1.74 -3.05
CA PRO A 29 8.87 -2.80 -3.87
C PRO A 29 7.90 -3.99 -3.98
N LEU A 30 6.79 -3.77 -4.67
CA LEU A 30 5.73 -4.74 -4.96
C LEU A 30 5.36 -4.63 -6.43
N LYS A 31 4.75 -5.68 -6.98
CA LYS A 31 4.14 -5.61 -8.32
C LYS A 31 2.68 -5.24 -8.21
N LYS A 32 2.18 -4.48 -9.18
CA LYS A 32 0.75 -4.14 -9.28
C LYS A 32 -0.18 -5.36 -9.34
N SER A 33 0.31 -6.50 -9.84
CA SER A 33 -0.46 -7.76 -9.89
C SER A 33 -0.72 -8.40 -8.53
N ASP A 34 0.07 -8.03 -7.52
CA ASP A 34 0.14 -8.75 -6.26
C ASP A 34 -0.68 -8.06 -5.16
N VAL A 35 -1.16 -6.85 -5.46
CA VAL A 35 -1.95 -6.03 -4.55
C VAL A 35 -3.03 -5.21 -5.25
N LYS A 36 -4.03 -4.80 -4.47
CA LYS A 36 -5.04 -3.79 -4.85
C LYS A 36 -5.05 -2.65 -3.85
N LEU A 37 -5.34 -1.44 -4.33
CA LEU A 37 -5.44 -0.25 -3.51
C LEU A 37 -6.90 0.16 -3.34
N TYR A 38 -7.26 0.63 -2.15
CA TYR A 38 -8.58 1.13 -1.83
C TYR A 38 -8.50 2.45 -1.07
N GLU A 39 -9.44 3.37 -1.34
CA GLU A 39 -9.64 4.57 -0.52
C GLU A 39 -10.36 4.21 0.78
N THR A 40 -11.45 3.48 0.61
CA THR A 40 -12.22 2.81 1.66
C THR A 40 -12.45 1.38 1.21
N LEU A 41 -12.60 0.45 2.15
CA LEU A 41 -12.88 -0.94 1.78
C LEU A 41 -14.15 -1.01 0.92
N GLY A 42 -14.03 -1.57 -0.29
CA GLY A 42 -15.09 -1.59 -1.30
C GLY A 42 -14.97 -0.51 -2.39
N ARG A 43 -14.13 0.52 -2.21
CA ARG A 43 -13.85 1.55 -3.22
C ARG A 43 -12.40 1.45 -3.72
N GLU A 44 -12.22 0.71 -4.81
CA GLU A 44 -10.90 0.49 -5.42
C GLU A 44 -10.33 1.81 -5.96
N ALA A 45 -9.02 1.99 -5.83
CA ALA A 45 -8.28 3.15 -6.30
C ALA A 45 -7.10 2.72 -7.18
N LYS A 46 -6.61 3.65 -8.00
CA LYS A 46 -5.59 3.35 -8.99
C LYS A 46 -4.21 3.23 -8.35
N ILE A 47 -3.50 2.16 -8.72
CA ILE A 47 -2.06 2.00 -8.47
C ILE A 47 -1.29 2.44 -9.71
N THR A 48 -0.29 3.29 -9.51
CA THR A 48 0.70 3.64 -10.53
C THR A 48 1.79 2.58 -10.55
N ASN A 49 1.99 1.94 -11.70
CA ASN A 49 3.07 0.96 -11.86
C ASN A 49 4.38 1.69 -12.19
N LEU A 50 5.46 1.32 -11.51
CA LEU A 50 6.82 1.69 -11.86
C LEU A 50 7.55 0.44 -12.40
N ARG A 51 8.83 0.55 -12.80
CA ARG A 51 9.57 -0.59 -13.38
C ARG A 51 9.56 -1.81 -12.46
N ASN A 52 9.99 -1.65 -11.21
CA ASN A 52 10.11 -2.74 -10.23
C ASN A 52 9.27 -2.51 -8.96
N ASN A 53 8.55 -1.40 -8.90
CA ASN A 53 7.84 -0.91 -7.73
C ASN A 53 6.41 -0.51 -8.12
N ILE A 54 5.58 -0.25 -7.13
CA ILE A 54 4.34 0.52 -7.27
C ILE A 54 4.46 1.85 -6.56
N SER A 55 3.71 2.84 -7.03
CA SER A 55 3.53 4.12 -6.37
C SER A 55 2.07 4.29 -5.97
N VAL A 56 1.83 4.54 -4.67
CA VAL A 56 0.51 4.70 -4.07
C VAL A 56 0.41 6.02 -3.30
N PRO A 57 -0.74 6.71 -3.31
CA PRO A 57 -0.92 7.94 -2.55
C PRO A 57 -0.88 7.64 -1.04
N VAL A 58 -0.26 8.52 -0.25
CA VAL A 58 -0.33 8.47 1.22
C VAL A 58 -1.20 9.56 1.83
N SER A 59 -1.87 10.34 0.97
CA SER A 59 -2.90 11.28 1.41
C SER A 59 -4.13 10.50 1.89
N ASN A 60 -4.62 10.89 3.07
CA ASN A 60 -5.70 10.23 3.80
C ASN A 60 -5.37 8.77 4.16
N ARG A 61 -6.33 8.11 4.82
CA ARG A 61 -6.27 6.68 5.10
C ARG A 61 -6.49 5.89 3.81
N ARG A 62 -5.62 4.92 3.57
CA ARG A 62 -5.67 4.01 2.41
C ARG A 62 -5.52 2.57 2.88
N TYR A 63 -5.98 1.64 2.03
CA TYR A 63 -5.85 0.21 2.28
C TYR A 63 -5.19 -0.46 1.09
N LEU A 64 -4.12 -1.21 1.35
CA LEU A 64 -3.49 -2.09 0.37
C LEU A 64 -3.90 -3.52 0.71
N LYS A 65 -4.58 -4.20 -0.21
CA LYS A 65 -5.01 -5.58 -0.08
C LYS A 65 -4.03 -6.48 -0.82
N ALA A 66 -3.54 -7.54 -0.21
CA ALA A 66 -2.84 -8.61 -0.90
C ALA A 66 -3.81 -9.39 -1.80
N THR A 67 -3.48 -9.51 -3.08
CA THR A 67 -4.12 -10.47 -3.99
C THR A 67 -3.24 -11.70 -4.20
N LYS A 68 -1.91 -11.50 -4.24
CA LYS A 68 -0.91 -12.57 -4.32
C LYS A 68 0.23 -12.37 -3.34
N ALA A 69 0.45 -11.14 -2.85
CA ALA A 69 1.52 -10.84 -1.92
C ALA A 69 1.33 -11.56 -0.59
N THR A 70 2.42 -12.07 0.00
CA THR A 70 2.40 -12.63 1.35
C THR A 70 2.45 -11.55 2.42
N LYS A 71 2.18 -11.95 3.67
CA LYS A 71 2.35 -11.08 4.84
C LYS A 71 3.79 -10.56 4.95
N GLU A 72 4.79 -11.43 4.75
CA GLU A 72 6.21 -11.04 4.80
C GLU A 72 6.56 -10.05 3.69
N GLU A 73 6.05 -10.26 2.46
CA GLU A 73 6.27 -9.34 1.35
C GLU A 73 5.68 -7.96 1.62
N LEU A 74 4.47 -7.89 2.17
CA LEU A 74 3.87 -6.64 2.61
C LEU A 74 4.71 -5.95 3.69
N LEU A 75 5.11 -6.68 4.73
CA LEU A 75 5.95 -6.12 5.81
C LEU A 75 7.28 -5.58 5.27
N ASN A 76 7.95 -6.35 4.43
CA ASN A 76 9.22 -5.96 3.81
C ASN A 76 9.04 -4.75 2.89
N ALA A 77 7.94 -4.70 2.13
CA ALA A 77 7.65 -3.57 1.26
C ALA A 77 7.44 -2.27 2.05
N PHE A 78 6.67 -2.31 3.14
CA PHE A 78 6.43 -1.12 3.97
C PHE A 78 7.65 -0.70 4.79
N ARG A 79 8.52 -1.63 5.20
CA ARG A 79 9.81 -1.32 5.85
C ARG A 79 10.80 -0.62 4.92
N ASN A 80 10.82 -1.01 3.65
CA ASN A 80 11.72 -0.46 2.62
C ASN A 80 11.06 0.62 1.76
N ALA A 81 9.92 1.16 2.22
CA ALA A 81 9.13 2.10 1.46
C ALA A 81 9.83 3.45 1.35
N LYS A 82 9.69 4.11 0.19
CA LYS A 82 10.26 5.45 -0.04
C LYS A 82 9.15 6.46 -0.22
N ILE A 83 9.18 7.53 0.57
CA ILE A 83 8.26 8.65 0.39
C ILE A 83 8.82 9.52 -0.74
N VAL A 84 7.98 9.79 -1.75
CA VAL A 84 8.31 10.65 -2.90
C VAL A 84 7.24 11.74 -3.06
N ASN A 85 7.60 12.85 -3.69
CA ASN A 85 6.68 13.95 -4.01
C ASN A 85 5.91 13.65 -5.30
#